data_AF-A0A9E6DK13-F1
#
_entry.id   AF-A0A9E6DK13-F1
#
_cell.length_a   1.000
_cell.length_b   1.000
_cell.length_c   1.000
_cell.angle_alpha   90.00
_cell.angle_beta   90.00
_cell.angle_gamma   90.00
#
_symmetry.space_group_name_H-M   'P 1'
#
loop_
_entity.id
_entity.type
_entity.pdbx_description
1 polymer ?
#
loop_
_entity_poly.entity_id
_entity_poly.type
_entity_poly.pdbx_seq_one_letter_code
_entity_poly.pdbx_strand_id
1 'polypeptide(L)'
;MESHPVSRREKGTGGATTIKGLSTRVGVPNFDGFDLSVDNPPPACDYAASEPDPCVAPWINAVRFAVGELVVGDEYFAEISLKVLKSPLDPKLGDANCAEIFGGAGSATKIDKDNTWRCFVPAPNCVLLNLLFDLDVSAIMALPLDLLDYPITAKNLSTDSQFGVQVTDEYDPLVINIIDTIPNFESNVNGVITWPAITEWLPGAEDVYLIQAEVFAGASGPTLNHANYASQSPARTFRTVALTNLDPITLRSLELDAAPDNTSPGGSVAHQATLTNTGNADAVSISYAVTLPTDFTITGQSHINGANVDPPDLVDGAYVFTDGVLDIAASGGVVVIDFTATVGGGVAPCMYTSCIET
;
A
#
# COMPACT_ATOMS: atom_id res chain seq x y z
N MET A 1 -18.32 11.84 43.51
CA MET A 1 -17.36 10.82 43.06
C MET A 1 -17.64 10.60 41.60
N GLU A 2 -16.94 11.33 40.74
CA GLU A 2 -17.01 11.14 39.29
C GLU A 2 -16.18 9.90 38.94
N SER A 3 -16.84 8.88 38.38
CA SER A 3 -16.18 7.71 37.84
C SER A 3 -15.70 8.02 36.43
N HIS A 4 -14.39 8.14 36.25
CA HIS A 4 -13.78 8.20 34.93
C HIS A 4 -13.99 6.86 34.18
N PRO A 5 -14.30 6.87 32.87
CA PRO A 5 -14.36 5.66 32.07
C PRO A 5 -12.96 5.07 31.92
N VAL A 6 -12.81 3.81 32.33
CA VAL A 6 -11.58 3.03 32.16
C VAL A 6 -11.49 2.64 30.69
N SER A 7 -10.52 3.18 29.94
CA SER A 7 -10.23 2.67 28.60
C SER A 7 -9.50 1.32 28.73
N ARG A 8 -10.17 0.24 28.35
CA ARG A 8 -9.51 -1.05 28.15
C ARG A 8 -9.00 -1.13 26.71
N ARG A 9 -7.71 -1.42 26.57
CA ARG A 9 -7.08 -1.77 25.29
C ARG A 9 -7.08 -3.28 25.16
N GLU A 10 -7.85 -3.82 24.23
CA GLU A 10 -7.67 -5.21 23.80
C GLU A 10 -6.57 -5.21 22.72
N LYS A 11 -5.52 -5.99 22.94
CA LYS A 11 -4.41 -6.17 22.00
C LYS A 11 -4.59 -7.52 21.29
N GLY A 12 -4.88 -7.49 19.99
CA GLY A 12 -4.69 -8.65 19.13
C GLY A 12 -3.23 -8.72 18.65
N THR A 13 -2.63 -9.92 18.67
CA THR A 13 -1.35 -10.19 18.00
C THR A 13 -1.61 -11.04 16.77
N GLY A 14 -1.52 -10.46 15.58
CA GLY A 14 -1.49 -11.19 14.31
C GLY A 14 -0.07 -11.58 13.95
N GLY A 15 0.16 -12.85 13.61
CA GLY A 15 1.43 -13.31 13.03
C GLY A 15 1.45 -13.09 11.52
N ALA A 16 2.60 -12.72 10.96
CA ALA A 16 2.80 -12.57 9.52
C ALA A 16 2.58 -13.91 8.79
N THR A 17 1.92 -13.86 7.63
CA THR A 17 1.81 -15.00 6.72
C THR A 17 2.83 -14.87 5.59
N THR A 18 3.35 -16.00 5.13
CA THR A 18 4.45 -16.12 4.15
C THR A 18 3.98 -16.14 2.69
N ILE A 19 2.73 -15.80 2.38
CA ILE A 19 2.17 -15.94 1.03
C ILE A 19 1.96 -14.56 0.40
N LYS A 20 2.81 -14.20 -0.58
CA LYS A 20 2.65 -13.00 -1.44
C LYS A 20 1.44 -13.16 -2.38
N GLY A 21 0.68 -12.08 -2.57
CA GLY A 21 -0.24 -11.92 -3.71
C GLY A 21 -1.69 -12.43 -3.56
N LEU A 22 -2.08 -12.92 -2.39
CA LEU A 22 -3.49 -13.14 -2.03
C LEU A 22 -3.85 -12.20 -0.89
N SER A 23 -5.06 -11.60 -0.94
CA SER A 23 -5.69 -10.96 0.22
C SER A 23 -6.03 -12.03 1.25
N THR A 24 -5.02 -12.54 1.94
CA THR A 24 -5.18 -13.56 2.96
C THR A 24 -5.69 -12.89 4.23
N ARG A 25 -6.91 -13.25 4.66
CA ARG A 25 -7.41 -12.92 6.00
C ARG A 25 -6.42 -13.46 7.03
N VAL A 26 -5.76 -12.56 7.76
CA VAL A 26 -4.86 -12.93 8.86
C VAL A 26 -5.70 -13.09 10.12
N GLY A 27 -5.84 -14.34 10.59
CA GLY A 27 -6.51 -14.68 11.84
C GLY A 27 -6.82 -16.18 11.94
N VAL A 28 -5.88 -16.98 12.43
CA VAL A 28 -6.21 -18.33 12.91
C VAL A 28 -6.66 -18.19 14.38
N PRO A 29 -7.88 -18.63 14.73
CA PRO A 29 -8.46 -18.39 16.04
C PRO A 29 -7.63 -19.02 17.15
N ASN A 30 -7.30 -18.25 18.17
CA ASN A 30 -7.01 -18.76 19.51
C ASN A 30 -7.97 -18.12 20.52
N PHE A 31 -8.11 -18.76 21.67
CA PHE A 31 -9.13 -18.47 22.69
C PHE A 31 -9.04 -17.08 23.35
N ASP A 32 -8.12 -16.21 22.91
CA ASP A 32 -7.76 -14.96 23.58
C ASP A 32 -8.08 -13.68 22.78
N GLY A 33 -8.79 -13.75 21.63
CA GLY A 33 -9.09 -12.58 20.80
C GLY A 33 -10.45 -12.61 20.09
N PHE A 34 -11.10 -11.44 19.97
CA PHE A 34 -12.33 -11.26 19.21
C PHE A 34 -12.01 -11.13 17.72
N ASP A 35 -12.40 -12.13 16.91
CA ASP A 35 -12.19 -12.13 15.46
C ASP A 35 -13.21 -11.22 14.77
N LEU A 36 -12.77 -10.12 14.14
CA LEU A 36 -13.66 -9.24 13.40
C LEU A 36 -13.92 -9.84 12.02
N SER A 37 -15.11 -10.41 11.82
CA SER A 37 -15.56 -10.90 10.52
C SER A 37 -16.99 -10.45 10.22
N VAL A 38 -17.44 -10.62 8.97
CA VAL A 38 -18.83 -10.34 8.57
C VAL A 38 -19.82 -11.18 9.40
N ASP A 39 -19.41 -12.36 9.82
CA ASP A 39 -20.20 -13.30 10.62
C ASP A 39 -19.95 -13.15 12.14
N ASN A 40 -18.91 -12.40 12.52
CA ASN A 40 -18.57 -12.06 13.90
C ASN A 40 -18.27 -10.55 14.02
N PRO A 41 -19.30 -9.69 13.88
CA PRO A 41 -19.12 -8.26 13.95
C PRO A 41 -18.65 -7.87 15.35
N PRO A 42 -17.93 -6.73 15.49
CA PRO A 42 -17.52 -6.20 16.77
C PRO A 42 -18.71 -6.21 17.76
N PRO A 43 -18.52 -6.67 19.01
CA PRO A 43 -19.65 -6.86 19.90
C PRO A 43 -20.28 -5.51 20.22
N ALA A 44 -21.54 -5.35 19.84
CA ALA A 44 -22.32 -4.14 20.14
C ALA A 44 -22.72 -4.06 21.63
N CYS A 45 -22.49 -5.13 22.39
CA CYS A 45 -22.96 -5.29 23.77
C CYS A 45 -21.91 -5.95 24.66
N ASP A 46 -21.87 -5.58 25.94
CA ASP A 46 -21.02 -6.21 26.95
C ASP A 46 -21.69 -7.49 27.51
N TYR A 47 -21.29 -8.66 27.01
CA TYR A 47 -21.82 -9.94 27.51
C TYR A 47 -21.30 -10.35 28.90
N ALA A 48 -20.39 -9.57 29.51
CA ALA A 48 -19.84 -9.84 30.84
C ALA A 48 -20.52 -9.03 31.97
N ALA A 49 -21.35 -8.03 31.66
CA ALA A 49 -22.07 -7.24 32.65
C ALA A 49 -23.33 -7.97 33.15
N SER A 50 -23.40 -8.22 34.47
CA SER A 50 -24.53 -8.89 35.13
C SER A 50 -25.74 -7.97 35.44
N GLU A 51 -25.95 -6.91 34.65
CA GLU A 51 -27.01 -5.91 34.88
C GLU A 51 -27.91 -5.76 33.63
N PRO A 52 -29.15 -5.26 33.79
CA PRO A 52 -30.23 -5.54 32.87
C PRO A 52 -30.08 -4.69 31.61
N ASP A 53 -29.75 -5.37 30.52
CA ASP A 53 -29.59 -4.91 29.15
C ASP A 53 -28.16 -4.46 28.78
N PRO A 54 -27.32 -5.38 28.24
CA PRO A 54 -25.95 -5.09 27.84
C PRO A 54 -25.84 -4.24 26.56
N CYS A 55 -26.95 -3.81 25.95
CA CYS A 55 -26.99 -3.24 24.60
C CYS A 55 -27.44 -1.77 24.52
N VAL A 56 -27.43 -1.01 25.62
CA VAL A 56 -28.00 0.36 25.66
C VAL A 56 -27.05 1.47 25.15
N ALA A 57 -25.81 1.16 24.79
CA ALA A 57 -24.86 2.12 24.22
C ALA A 57 -23.94 1.47 23.16
N PRO A 58 -23.55 2.17 22.09
CA PRO A 58 -22.49 1.70 21.20
C PRO A 58 -21.13 1.81 21.93
N TRP A 59 -20.44 0.69 22.14
CA TRP A 59 -19.20 0.66 22.94
C TRP A 59 -17.91 0.66 22.11
N ILE A 60 -17.97 0.44 20.79
CA ILE A 60 -16.77 0.50 19.93
C ILE A 60 -16.73 1.85 19.23
N ASN A 61 -15.85 2.71 19.74
CA ASN A 61 -15.69 4.09 19.28
C ASN A 61 -14.51 4.26 18.31
N ALA A 62 -13.66 3.25 18.19
CA ALA A 62 -12.50 3.28 17.31
C ALA A 62 -12.04 1.86 16.97
N VAL A 63 -11.69 1.63 15.71
CA VAL A 63 -10.88 0.48 15.29
C VAL A 63 -9.45 0.99 15.13
N ARG A 64 -8.49 0.27 15.72
CA ARG A 64 -7.06 0.59 15.59
C ARG A 64 -6.38 -0.56 14.89
N PHE A 65 -5.69 -0.26 13.80
CA PHE A 65 -4.85 -1.21 13.10
C PHE A 65 -3.39 -0.78 13.24
N ALA A 66 -2.50 -1.74 13.48
CA ALA A 66 -1.08 -1.52 13.54
C ALA A 66 -0.42 -2.51 12.58
N VAL A 67 0.13 -1.99 11.48
CA VAL A 67 1.13 -2.71 10.70
C VAL A 67 2.38 -2.79 11.58
N GLY A 68 3.05 -3.95 11.61
CA GLY A 68 4.28 -4.13 12.37
C GLY A 68 5.46 -3.33 11.81
N GLU A 69 6.62 -3.96 11.67
CA GLU A 69 7.76 -3.37 10.98
C GLU A 69 7.41 -3.12 9.50
N LEU A 70 7.64 -1.90 9.02
CA LEU A 70 7.42 -1.51 7.63
C LEU A 70 8.71 -1.78 6.83
N VAL A 71 8.61 -2.58 5.76
CA VAL A 71 9.72 -2.82 4.82
C VAL A 71 9.65 -1.82 3.66
N VAL A 72 10.81 -1.34 3.21
CA VAL A 72 10.92 -0.40 2.07
C VAL A 72 10.39 -1.07 0.81
N GLY A 73 9.46 -0.40 0.12
CA GLY A 73 8.95 -0.84 -1.17
C GLY A 73 7.81 -1.85 -1.13
N ASP A 74 7.48 -2.37 0.06
CA ASP A 74 6.31 -3.20 0.25
C ASP A 74 5.11 -2.31 0.54
N GLU A 75 4.06 -2.46 -0.27
CA GLU A 75 2.77 -1.84 0.00
C GLU A 75 2.07 -2.59 1.13
N TYR A 76 1.65 -1.85 2.16
CA TYR A 76 0.83 -2.39 3.24
C TYR A 76 -0.58 -1.84 3.14
N PHE A 77 -1.52 -2.72 2.86
CA PHE A 77 -2.94 -2.39 2.76
C PHE A 77 -3.67 -2.76 4.05
N ALA A 78 -4.49 -1.84 4.53
CA ALA A 78 -5.36 -2.04 5.69
C ALA A 78 -6.78 -1.60 5.32
N GLU A 79 -7.64 -2.56 5.00
CA GLU A 79 -9.06 -2.28 4.80
C GLU A 79 -9.85 -2.61 6.06
N ILE A 80 -10.59 -1.62 6.54
CA ILE A 80 -11.57 -1.80 7.60
C ILE A 80 -12.95 -1.64 6.98
N SER A 81 -13.54 -2.75 6.50
CA SER A 81 -14.88 -2.74 5.94
C SER A 81 -15.91 -2.87 7.06
N LEU A 82 -16.54 -1.75 7.45
CA LEU A 82 -17.62 -1.75 8.43
C LEU A 82 -18.96 -1.92 7.71
N LYS A 83 -19.66 -3.04 7.98
CA LYS A 83 -21.02 -3.25 7.45
C LYS A 83 -22.03 -2.51 8.31
N VAL A 84 -22.67 -1.49 7.74
CA VAL A 84 -23.84 -0.84 8.34
C VAL A 84 -25.04 -1.77 8.16
N LEU A 85 -25.46 -2.44 9.23
CA LEU A 85 -26.52 -3.45 9.19
C LEU A 85 -27.94 -2.86 9.04
N LYS A 86 -28.11 -1.57 9.32
CA LYS A 86 -29.39 -0.86 9.20
C LYS A 86 -29.13 0.55 8.71
N SER A 87 -29.72 0.89 7.56
CA SER A 87 -29.94 2.27 7.14
C SER A 87 -31.35 2.72 7.58
N PRO A 88 -31.56 4.00 7.88
CA PRO A 88 -30.56 5.07 7.87
C PRO A 88 -29.62 5.03 9.08
N LEU A 89 -28.43 5.62 8.92
CA LEU A 89 -27.50 5.87 10.02
C LEU A 89 -28.18 6.70 11.11
N ASP A 90 -27.84 6.44 12.38
CA ASP A 90 -28.49 7.04 13.54
C ASP A 90 -28.52 8.59 13.44
N PRO A 91 -29.71 9.24 13.49
CA PRO A 91 -29.85 10.70 13.35
C PRO A 91 -29.20 11.51 14.48
N LYS A 92 -28.64 10.88 15.52
CA LYS A 92 -28.04 11.55 16.68
C LYS A 92 -26.51 11.50 16.72
N LEU A 93 -25.88 10.55 16.04
CA LEU A 93 -24.42 10.43 15.97
C LEU A 93 -23.96 11.23 14.76
N GLY A 94 -23.51 12.46 14.98
CA GLY A 94 -23.07 13.37 13.93
C GLY A 94 -22.13 12.73 12.91
N ASP A 95 -22.22 13.24 11.68
CA ASP A 95 -21.73 12.64 10.44
C ASP A 95 -20.19 12.69 10.27
N ALA A 96 -19.39 12.02 11.10
CA ALA A 96 -17.97 11.87 10.83
C ALA A 96 -17.40 10.57 11.41
N ASN A 97 -16.96 9.67 10.54
CA ASN A 97 -16.02 8.61 10.90
C ASN A 97 -14.63 9.03 10.43
N CYS A 98 -13.82 9.52 11.35
CA CYS A 98 -12.43 9.86 11.10
C CYS A 98 -11.55 8.65 11.35
N ALA A 99 -10.91 8.14 10.29
CA ALA A 99 -9.77 7.26 10.43
C ALA A 99 -8.54 8.11 10.74
N GLU A 100 -7.99 8.01 11.95
CA GLU A 100 -6.74 8.67 12.31
C GLU A 100 -5.58 7.67 12.24
N ILE A 101 -4.59 7.94 11.40
CA ILE A 101 -3.36 7.16 11.33
C ILE A 101 -2.30 7.85 12.18
N PHE A 102 -1.82 7.16 13.21
CA PHE A 102 -0.67 7.59 13.99
C PHE A 102 0.60 6.95 13.42
N GLY A 103 1.49 7.77 12.86
CA GLY A 103 2.85 7.34 12.56
C GLY A 103 3.61 7.05 13.85
N GLY A 104 4.06 5.80 14.03
CA GLY A 104 4.93 5.44 15.13
C GLY A 104 6.31 6.07 14.93
N ALA A 105 6.78 6.85 15.90
CA ALA A 105 8.19 7.19 15.98
C ALA A 105 8.99 5.88 16.10
N GLY A 106 9.95 5.68 15.20
CA GLY A 106 10.91 4.57 15.27
C GLY A 106 11.56 4.50 16.65
N SER A 107 11.83 3.27 17.09
CA SER A 107 12.45 2.97 18.38
C SER A 107 13.76 3.75 18.55
N ALA A 108 13.74 4.78 19.41
CA ALA A 108 14.84 5.73 19.65
C ALA A 108 16.12 5.16 20.31
N THR A 109 16.44 3.88 20.14
CA THR A 109 17.59 3.23 20.80
C THR A 109 18.67 2.72 19.85
N LYS A 110 18.54 2.86 18.53
CA LYS A 110 19.65 2.63 17.58
C LYS A 110 19.77 3.80 16.61
N ILE A 111 20.88 4.53 16.73
CA ILE A 111 21.13 5.83 16.09
C ILE A 111 21.48 5.72 14.59
N ASP A 112 21.67 4.53 14.00
CA ASP A 112 22.35 4.44 12.70
C ASP A 112 21.66 3.59 11.61
N LYS A 113 20.34 3.30 11.69
CA LYS A 113 19.67 2.53 10.62
C LYS A 113 18.28 3.01 10.17
N ASP A 114 17.70 3.99 10.84
CA ASP A 114 16.33 4.40 10.53
C ASP A 114 16.38 5.65 9.66
N ASN A 115 16.15 5.47 8.35
CA ASN A 115 15.90 6.58 7.45
C ASN A 115 14.78 7.46 8.04
N THR A 116 14.93 8.78 8.01
CA THR A 116 13.83 9.68 8.37
C THR A 116 12.81 9.65 7.23
N TRP A 117 11.81 8.78 7.31
CA TRP A 117 10.79 8.64 6.28
C TRP A 117 9.91 9.89 6.25
N ARG A 118 9.70 10.45 5.06
CA ARG A 118 8.60 11.37 4.78
C ARG A 118 7.36 10.52 4.54
N CYS A 119 6.68 10.11 5.59
CA CYS A 119 5.38 9.47 5.43
C CYS A 119 4.41 10.52 4.87
N PHE A 120 3.97 10.36 3.63
CA PHE A 120 2.73 10.99 3.21
C PHE A 120 1.60 10.15 3.79
N VAL A 121 0.98 10.70 4.81
CA VAL A 121 -0.29 10.19 5.32
C VAL A 121 -1.34 11.04 4.61
N PRO A 122 -2.06 10.52 3.60
CA PRO A 122 -3.24 11.22 3.11
C PRO A 122 -4.08 11.52 4.35
N ALA A 123 -4.49 12.79 4.50
CA ALA A 123 -5.12 13.31 5.70
C ALA A 123 -6.19 12.33 6.22
N PRO A 124 -6.40 12.21 7.55
CA PRO A 124 -7.43 11.35 8.08
C PRO A 124 -8.74 11.59 7.33
N ASN A 125 -9.17 10.61 6.53
CA ASN A 125 -10.42 10.69 5.81
C ASN A 125 -11.51 10.61 6.88
N CYS A 126 -11.93 11.77 7.39
CA CYS A 126 -13.20 11.91 8.07
C CYS A 126 -14.28 11.67 7.03
N VAL A 127 -14.65 10.41 6.83
CA VAL A 127 -15.76 10.09 5.94
C VAL A 127 -17.01 10.59 6.62
N LEU A 128 -17.61 11.63 6.05
CA LEU A 128 -19.02 11.92 6.28
C LEU A 128 -19.75 10.67 5.85
N LEU A 129 -20.31 9.90 6.79
CA LEU A 129 -20.97 8.63 6.44
C LEU A 129 -22.15 8.79 5.45
N ASN A 130 -22.57 10.04 5.26
CA ASN A 130 -23.60 10.51 4.34
C ASN A 130 -23.08 10.93 2.95
N LEU A 131 -21.77 10.78 2.69
CA LEU A 131 -21.11 11.13 1.43
C LEU A 131 -19.92 10.18 1.19
N LEU A 132 -19.97 9.41 0.09
CA LEU A 132 -18.75 8.87 -0.51
C LEU A 132 -18.19 9.96 -1.41
N PHE A 133 -16.96 10.39 -1.17
CA PHE A 133 -16.27 11.30 -2.07
C PHE A 133 -14.79 10.99 -2.02
N ASP A 134 -14.33 10.27 -3.03
CA ASP A 134 -12.99 9.72 -3.08
C ASP A 134 -12.28 10.18 -4.34
N LEU A 135 -10.98 10.43 -4.24
CA LEU A 135 -10.10 10.82 -5.33
C LEU A 135 -8.92 9.86 -5.29
N ASP A 136 -8.75 9.12 -6.37
CA ASP A 136 -7.64 8.18 -6.54
C ASP A 136 -6.71 8.66 -7.66
N VAL A 137 -5.60 7.95 -7.85
CA VAL A 137 -4.69 8.12 -8.99
C VAL A 137 -4.24 6.76 -9.52
N SER A 138 -4.19 6.61 -10.84
CA SER A 138 -3.79 5.36 -11.50
C SER A 138 -2.36 4.92 -11.16
N ALA A 139 -1.49 5.85 -10.75
CA ALA A 139 -0.15 5.57 -10.30
C ALA A 139 0.31 6.57 -9.22
N ILE A 140 0.78 6.04 -8.09
CA ILE A 140 1.40 6.82 -7.01
C ILE A 140 2.85 7.25 -7.32
N MET A 141 3.46 6.63 -8.34
CA MET A 141 4.77 6.98 -8.89
C MET A 141 4.64 7.13 -10.41
N ALA A 142 5.14 8.22 -10.95
CA ALA A 142 5.14 8.48 -12.39
C ALA A 142 6.43 9.21 -12.79
N LEU A 143 6.75 9.17 -14.07
CA LEU A 143 7.84 9.93 -14.67
C LEU A 143 7.31 11.10 -15.50
N PRO A 144 8.18 12.06 -15.85
CA PRO A 144 7.86 13.04 -16.86
C PRO A 144 7.35 12.39 -18.15
N LEU A 145 6.28 12.95 -18.73
CA LEU A 145 5.55 12.45 -19.90
C LEU A 145 4.64 11.24 -19.67
N ASP A 146 4.55 10.72 -18.45
CA ASP A 146 3.56 9.69 -18.13
C ASP A 146 2.15 10.26 -18.12
N LEU A 147 1.18 9.38 -18.40
CA LEU A 147 -0.24 9.66 -18.28
C LEU A 147 -0.74 9.22 -16.90
N LEU A 148 -1.47 10.12 -16.25
CA LEU A 148 -2.13 9.90 -14.97
C LEU A 148 -3.63 10.05 -15.14
N ASP A 149 -4.36 9.10 -14.58
CA ASP A 149 -5.81 9.13 -14.48
C ASP A 149 -6.20 9.39 -13.03
N TYR A 150 -6.98 10.43 -12.79
CA TYR A 150 -7.50 10.82 -11.48
C TYR A 150 -9.01 10.63 -11.45
N PRO A 151 -9.50 9.43 -11.08
CA PRO A 151 -10.93 9.21 -10.90
C PRO A 151 -11.40 9.81 -9.56
N ILE A 152 -12.51 10.54 -9.62
CA ILE A 152 -13.28 10.99 -8.45
C ILE A 152 -14.58 10.20 -8.42
N THR A 153 -14.83 9.47 -7.34
CA THR A 153 -16.09 8.77 -7.11
C THR A 153 -16.89 9.51 -6.06
N ALA A 154 -18.08 9.99 -6.43
CA ALA A 154 -19.00 10.72 -5.57
C ALA A 154 -20.32 9.97 -5.41
N LYS A 155 -20.81 9.80 -4.18
CA LYS A 155 -22.13 9.21 -3.90
C LYS A 155 -22.82 9.89 -2.73
N ASN A 156 -24.07 10.29 -2.91
CA ASN A 156 -24.91 10.76 -1.81
C ASN A 156 -25.35 9.55 -0.98
N LEU A 157 -24.71 9.31 0.17
CA LEU A 157 -25.09 8.25 1.11
C LEU A 157 -26.11 8.71 2.16
N SER A 158 -26.52 9.98 2.11
CA SER A 158 -27.49 10.55 3.04
C SER A 158 -28.93 10.12 2.70
N THR A 159 -29.84 10.28 3.65
CA THR A 159 -31.28 10.07 3.44
C THR A 159 -31.98 11.21 2.71
N ASP A 160 -31.31 12.36 2.59
CA ASP A 160 -31.90 13.59 2.09
C ASP A 160 -31.29 13.97 0.73
N SER A 161 -32.09 14.59 -0.14
CA SER A 161 -31.54 15.21 -1.35
C SER A 161 -30.58 16.34 -0.98
N GLN A 162 -29.48 16.45 -1.73
CA GLN A 162 -28.53 17.55 -1.61
C GLN A 162 -28.70 18.49 -2.81
N PHE A 163 -28.72 19.80 -2.56
CA PHE A 163 -29.01 20.79 -3.60
C PHE A 163 -27.84 21.72 -3.85
N GLY A 164 -27.69 22.11 -5.12
CA GLY A 164 -26.60 22.98 -5.57
C GLY A 164 -25.24 22.39 -5.26
N VAL A 165 -25.07 21.09 -5.55
CA VAL A 165 -23.82 20.38 -5.36
C VAL A 165 -22.82 20.84 -6.42
N GLN A 166 -21.64 21.23 -5.98
CA GLN A 166 -20.53 21.65 -6.80
C GLN A 166 -19.35 20.73 -6.53
N VAL A 167 -18.79 20.16 -7.59
CA VAL A 167 -17.53 19.41 -7.55
C VAL A 167 -16.46 20.23 -8.26
N THR A 168 -15.29 20.34 -7.65
CA THR A 168 -14.10 20.97 -8.25
C THR A 168 -12.87 20.12 -7.98
N ASP A 169 -11.86 20.23 -8.83
CA ASP A 169 -10.54 19.64 -8.60
C ASP A 169 -9.47 20.71 -8.79
N GLU A 170 -8.54 20.80 -7.84
CA GLU A 170 -7.39 21.69 -7.90
C GLU A 170 -6.12 20.87 -8.14
N TYR A 171 -5.37 21.25 -9.16
CA TYR A 171 -4.10 20.65 -9.56
C TYR A 171 -3.03 21.72 -9.79
N ASP A 172 -1.75 21.33 -9.83
CA ASP A 172 -0.67 22.26 -10.19
C ASP A 172 -0.48 22.33 -11.72
N PRO A 173 -0.88 23.43 -12.39
CA PRO A 173 -0.78 23.57 -13.84
C PRO A 173 0.65 23.81 -14.33
N LEU A 174 1.65 23.88 -13.44
CA LEU A 174 3.06 23.88 -13.78
C LEU A 174 3.66 22.47 -13.79
N VAL A 175 2.92 21.47 -13.27
CA VAL A 175 3.42 20.10 -13.08
C VAL A 175 2.71 19.10 -13.98
N ILE A 176 1.38 19.22 -14.12
CA ILE A 176 0.59 18.37 -15.02
C ILE A 176 -0.23 19.20 -16.00
N ASN A 177 -0.46 18.64 -17.18
CA ASN A 177 -1.34 19.20 -18.22
C ASN A 177 -2.58 18.33 -18.36
N ILE A 178 -3.76 18.93 -18.31
CA ILE A 178 -5.03 18.19 -18.49
C ILE A 178 -5.24 17.89 -19.97
N ILE A 179 -5.40 16.61 -20.29
CA ILE A 179 -5.66 16.13 -21.65
C ILE A 179 -7.15 15.98 -21.88
N ASP A 180 -7.85 15.35 -20.95
CA ASP A 180 -9.28 15.05 -21.08
C ASP A 180 -9.97 14.98 -19.72
N THR A 181 -11.28 15.16 -19.71
CA THR A 181 -12.12 14.99 -18.53
C THR A 181 -13.46 14.35 -18.87
N ILE A 182 -13.94 13.48 -18.00
CA ILE A 182 -15.27 12.86 -18.13
C ILE A 182 -16.02 13.02 -16.80
N PRO A 183 -17.22 13.61 -16.75
CA PRO A 183 -17.80 14.43 -17.81
C PRO A 183 -16.94 15.67 -18.09
N ASN A 184 -17.21 16.35 -19.21
CA ASN A 184 -16.55 17.61 -19.53
C ASN A 184 -16.77 18.64 -18.41
N PHE A 185 -15.70 19.33 -18.03
CA PHE A 185 -15.79 20.43 -17.09
C PHE A 185 -16.50 21.66 -17.70
N GLU A 186 -17.05 22.51 -16.84
CA GLU A 186 -17.64 23.81 -17.22
C GLU A 186 -16.56 24.89 -17.32
N SER A 187 -15.58 24.88 -16.41
CA SER A 187 -14.44 25.78 -16.48
C SER A 187 -13.15 25.16 -15.92
N ASN A 188 -12.02 25.65 -16.42
CA ASN A 188 -10.69 25.39 -15.86
C ASN A 188 -9.96 26.74 -15.76
N VAL A 189 -9.78 27.24 -14.54
CA VAL A 189 -9.16 28.54 -14.28
C VAL A 189 -8.06 28.38 -13.25
N ASN A 190 -6.83 28.73 -13.63
CA ASN A 190 -5.66 28.71 -12.75
C ASN A 190 -5.44 27.37 -12.04
N GLY A 191 -5.61 26.25 -12.75
CA GLY A 191 -5.42 24.91 -12.16
C GLY A 191 -6.63 24.41 -11.36
N VAL A 192 -7.80 25.04 -11.49
CA VAL A 192 -9.03 24.58 -10.86
C VAL A 192 -10.06 24.18 -11.90
N ILE A 193 -10.33 22.89 -11.99
CA ILE A 193 -11.41 22.30 -12.78
C ILE A 193 -12.72 22.44 -12.00
N THR A 194 -13.77 22.91 -12.66
CA THR A 194 -15.12 23.02 -12.10
C THR A 194 -16.10 22.34 -13.03
N TRP A 195 -16.81 21.32 -12.54
CA TRP A 195 -17.86 20.64 -13.30
C TRP A 195 -19.22 21.36 -13.17
N PRO A 196 -20.18 21.10 -14.07
CA PRO A 196 -21.53 21.64 -13.92
C PRO A 196 -22.14 21.29 -12.56
N ALA A 197 -22.78 22.27 -11.92
CA ALA A 197 -23.44 22.03 -10.64
C ALA A 197 -24.61 21.04 -10.77
N ILE A 198 -24.69 20.09 -9.85
CA ILE A 198 -25.84 19.19 -9.73
C ILE A 198 -26.92 19.93 -8.95
N THR A 199 -28.05 20.22 -9.63
CA THR A 199 -29.16 20.99 -9.04
C THR A 199 -29.77 20.27 -7.85
N GLU A 200 -30.02 18.96 -8.01
CA GLU A 200 -30.52 18.06 -6.97
C GLU A 200 -29.81 16.72 -7.10
N TRP A 201 -29.18 16.29 -6.02
CA TRP A 201 -28.46 15.04 -5.91
C TRP A 201 -29.21 14.11 -4.96
N LEU A 202 -29.95 13.16 -5.53
CA LEU A 202 -30.87 12.29 -4.80
C LEU A 202 -30.12 11.31 -3.86
N PRO A 203 -30.75 10.86 -2.77
CA PRO A 203 -30.23 9.77 -1.94
C PRO A 203 -29.84 8.54 -2.78
N GLY A 204 -28.62 8.06 -2.60
CA GLY A 204 -28.06 6.92 -3.32
C GLY A 204 -27.55 7.20 -4.74
N ALA A 205 -27.74 8.42 -5.27
CA ALA A 205 -27.18 8.81 -6.57
C ALA A 205 -25.65 8.81 -6.54
N GLU A 206 -25.05 8.39 -7.64
CA GLU A 206 -23.62 8.19 -7.81
C GLU A 206 -23.16 8.85 -9.10
N ASP A 207 -22.05 9.57 -9.02
CA ASP A 207 -21.41 10.27 -10.13
C ASP A 207 -19.91 9.96 -10.12
N VAL A 208 -19.35 9.79 -11.31
CA VAL A 208 -17.92 9.54 -11.48
C VAL A 208 -17.36 10.66 -12.35
N TYR A 209 -16.26 11.25 -11.89
CA TYR A 209 -15.46 12.18 -12.66
C TYR A 209 -14.11 11.52 -12.94
N LEU A 210 -13.55 11.75 -14.10
CA LEU A 210 -12.24 11.28 -14.50
C LEU A 210 -11.49 12.47 -15.07
N ILE A 211 -10.27 12.68 -14.58
CA ILE A 211 -9.33 13.62 -15.18
C ILE A 211 -8.17 12.81 -15.73
N GLN A 212 -7.90 12.94 -17.02
CA GLN A 212 -6.68 12.42 -17.63
C GLN A 212 -5.67 13.55 -17.79
N ALA A 213 -4.47 13.37 -17.27
CA ALA A 213 -3.41 14.35 -17.29
C ALA A 213 -2.08 13.76 -17.77
N GLU A 214 -1.25 14.58 -18.40
CA GLU A 214 0.14 14.27 -18.76
C GLU A 214 1.07 15.01 -17.82
N VAL A 215 2.09 14.32 -17.30
CA VAL A 215 3.15 14.95 -16.51
C VAL A 215 4.09 15.73 -17.42
N PHE A 216 4.41 16.99 -17.09
CA PHE A 216 5.35 17.75 -17.92
C PHE A 216 6.76 17.13 -17.93
N ALA A 217 7.45 17.23 -19.07
CA ALA A 217 8.80 16.69 -19.31
C ALA A 217 9.88 17.10 -18.28
N GLY A 218 9.69 18.21 -17.56
CA GLY A 218 10.62 18.72 -16.55
C GLY A 218 10.10 18.66 -15.12
N ALA A 219 8.92 18.04 -14.90
CA ALA A 219 8.37 17.90 -13.57
C ALA A 219 9.24 16.97 -12.70
N SER A 220 9.31 17.27 -11.41
CA SER A 220 10.02 16.45 -10.41
C SER A 220 9.42 16.72 -9.04
N GLY A 221 9.70 15.84 -8.09
CA GLY A 221 9.13 15.89 -6.74
C GLY A 221 7.66 15.48 -6.66
N PRO A 222 7.02 15.69 -5.50
CA PRO A 222 5.62 15.33 -5.29
C PRO A 222 4.66 16.34 -5.93
N THR A 223 3.55 15.85 -6.48
CA THR A 223 2.38 16.64 -6.89
C THR A 223 1.12 16.18 -6.17
N LEU A 224 0.23 17.12 -5.86
CA LEU A 224 -1.03 16.86 -5.16
C LEU A 224 -2.19 17.34 -6.01
N ASN A 225 -3.20 16.48 -6.19
CA ASN A 225 -4.52 16.88 -6.68
C ASN A 225 -5.51 16.90 -5.52
N HIS A 226 -6.45 17.84 -5.58
CA HIS A 226 -7.43 18.06 -4.53
C HIS A 226 -8.84 18.13 -5.09
N ALA A 227 -9.61 17.06 -4.88
CA ALA A 227 -11.02 17.07 -5.19
C ALA A 227 -11.79 17.72 -4.03
N ASN A 228 -12.71 18.61 -4.36
CA ASN A 228 -13.57 19.30 -3.42
C ASN A 228 -15.03 19.07 -3.79
N TYR A 229 -15.83 18.88 -2.76
CA TYR A 229 -17.27 18.77 -2.80
C TYR A 229 -17.87 19.90 -1.97
N ALA A 230 -18.90 20.57 -2.48
CA ALA A 230 -19.69 21.53 -1.73
C ALA A 230 -21.18 21.44 -2.07
N SER A 231 -22.07 21.45 -1.08
CA SER A 231 -23.52 21.63 -1.27
C SER A 231 -24.02 22.91 -0.62
N GLN A 232 -25.09 23.47 -1.18
CA GLN A 232 -25.77 24.64 -0.61
C GLN A 232 -26.81 24.24 0.44
N SER A 233 -27.53 23.13 0.21
CA SER A 233 -28.56 22.65 1.13
C SER A 233 -28.61 21.12 1.20
N PRO A 234 -28.37 20.50 2.37
CA PRO A 234 -27.74 21.13 3.54
C PRO A 234 -26.35 21.66 3.18
N ALA A 235 -25.94 22.78 3.78
CA ALA A 235 -24.61 23.34 3.55
C ALA A 235 -23.54 22.39 4.07
N ARG A 236 -22.72 21.85 3.17
CA ARG A 236 -21.63 20.92 3.49
C ARG A 236 -20.46 21.17 2.57
N THR A 237 -19.25 20.91 3.06
CA THR A 237 -18.03 20.95 2.27
C THR A 237 -17.16 19.76 2.66
N PHE A 238 -16.54 19.14 1.67
CA PHE A 238 -15.63 18.03 1.88
C PHE A 238 -14.48 18.11 0.87
N ARG A 239 -13.31 17.59 1.24
CA ARG A 239 -12.11 17.61 0.40
C ARG A 239 -11.33 16.32 0.61
N THR A 240 -10.84 15.76 -0.48
CA THR A 240 -9.93 14.62 -0.50
C THR A 240 -8.75 14.94 -1.41
N VAL A 241 -7.67 14.17 -1.31
CA VAL A 241 -6.39 14.46 -1.97
C VAL A 241 -5.78 13.19 -2.53
N ALA A 242 -5.15 13.29 -3.70
CA ALA A 242 -4.28 12.25 -4.26
C ALA A 242 -2.86 12.78 -4.42
N LEU A 243 -1.87 11.96 -4.08
CA LEU A 243 -0.44 12.26 -4.22
C LEU A 243 0.16 11.41 -5.33
N THR A 244 0.95 12.04 -6.18
CA THR A 244 1.86 11.33 -7.09
C THR A 244 3.29 11.81 -6.84
N ASN A 245 4.23 10.87 -6.74
CA ASN A 245 5.66 11.17 -6.73
C ASN A 245 6.22 11.11 -8.15
N LEU A 246 6.86 12.20 -8.60
CA LEU A 246 7.40 12.33 -9.94
C LEU A 246 8.92 12.12 -10.00
N ASP A 247 9.55 11.86 -8.85
CA ASP A 247 10.98 11.56 -8.82
C ASP A 247 11.25 10.16 -9.41
N PRO A 248 12.34 10.00 -10.18
CA PRO A 248 12.77 8.70 -10.65
C PRO A 248 13.27 7.87 -9.47
N ILE A 249 12.56 6.78 -9.18
CA ILE A 249 12.86 5.85 -8.11
C ILE A 249 13.08 4.48 -8.72
N THR A 250 14.20 3.87 -8.35
CA THR A 250 14.46 2.45 -8.62
C THR A 250 14.15 1.69 -7.35
N LEU A 251 13.23 0.73 -7.44
CA LEU A 251 12.86 -0.10 -6.30
C LEU A 251 13.08 -1.55 -6.68
N ARG A 252 13.97 -2.23 -5.95
CA ARG A 252 14.41 -3.58 -6.29
C ARG A 252 13.88 -4.55 -5.26
N SER A 253 13.08 -5.50 -5.72
CA SER A 253 12.69 -6.67 -4.94
C SER A 253 13.62 -7.83 -5.31
N LEU A 254 14.12 -8.54 -4.30
CA LEU A 254 14.95 -9.71 -4.48
C LEU A 254 14.30 -10.91 -3.78
N GLU A 255 14.34 -12.05 -4.45
CA GLU A 255 13.90 -13.34 -3.94
C GLU A 255 14.93 -14.39 -4.33
N LEU A 256 15.25 -15.30 -3.40
CA LEU A 256 16.21 -16.37 -3.63
C LEU A 256 15.67 -17.66 -3.02
N ASP A 257 15.35 -18.60 -3.90
CA ASP A 257 14.94 -19.95 -3.55
C ASP A 257 16.11 -20.92 -3.72
N ALA A 258 16.12 -21.96 -2.90
CA ALA A 258 17.10 -23.03 -2.97
C ALA A 258 16.41 -24.38 -2.77
N ALA A 259 16.83 -25.42 -3.50
CA ALA A 259 16.33 -26.77 -3.33
C ALA A 259 17.41 -27.82 -3.64
N PRO A 260 17.55 -28.89 -2.84
CA PRO A 260 16.80 -29.18 -1.61
C PRO A 260 17.37 -28.48 -0.37
N ASP A 261 16.53 -27.97 0.53
CA ASP A 261 16.88 -27.18 1.75
C ASP A 261 17.89 -27.84 2.71
N ASN A 262 18.16 -29.12 2.52
CA ASN A 262 19.27 -29.83 3.14
C ASN A 262 19.94 -30.77 2.14
N THR A 263 21.26 -30.87 2.24
CA THR A 263 22.01 -31.86 1.48
C THR A 263 23.28 -32.24 2.22
N SER A 264 23.79 -33.44 1.96
CA SER A 264 25.07 -33.88 2.51
C SER A 264 26.23 -33.25 1.75
N PRO A 265 27.44 -33.18 2.35
CA PRO A 265 28.66 -32.85 1.62
C PRO A 265 28.80 -33.61 0.30
N GLY A 266 29.19 -32.90 -0.75
CA GLY A 266 29.28 -33.38 -2.13
C GLY A 266 27.94 -33.39 -2.89
N GLY A 267 26.82 -33.11 -2.23
CA GLY A 267 25.53 -32.92 -2.87
C GLY A 267 25.41 -31.57 -3.59
N SER A 268 24.42 -31.47 -4.46
CA SER A 268 24.13 -30.26 -5.23
C SER A 268 22.82 -29.62 -4.78
N VAL A 269 22.78 -28.30 -4.81
CA VAL A 269 21.63 -27.45 -4.50
C VAL A 269 21.38 -26.54 -5.70
N ALA A 270 20.18 -26.63 -6.28
CA ALA A 270 19.72 -25.68 -7.28
C ALA A 270 19.23 -24.41 -6.58
N HIS A 271 19.61 -23.25 -7.10
CA HIS A 271 19.16 -21.95 -6.64
C HIS A 271 18.49 -21.21 -7.78
N GLN A 272 17.42 -20.51 -7.46
CA GLN A 272 16.73 -19.60 -8.37
C GLN A 272 16.59 -18.25 -7.66
N ALA A 273 17.24 -17.23 -8.20
CA ALA A 273 17.04 -15.86 -7.79
C ALA A 273 16.10 -15.16 -8.76
N THR A 274 15.08 -14.50 -8.22
CA THR A 274 14.23 -13.59 -8.98
C THR A 274 14.46 -12.18 -8.50
N LEU A 275 14.68 -11.27 -9.44
CA LEU A 275 14.79 -9.86 -9.11
C LEU A 275 13.89 -9.04 -10.01
N THR A 276 13.24 -8.06 -9.41
CA THR A 276 12.23 -7.23 -10.06
C THR A 276 12.52 -5.76 -9.77
N ASN A 277 12.51 -4.92 -10.80
CA ASN A 277 12.47 -3.47 -10.63
C ASN A 277 11.00 -3.00 -10.62
N THR A 278 10.46 -2.76 -9.43
CA THR A 278 9.10 -2.22 -9.22
C THR A 278 9.08 -0.69 -9.11
N GLY A 279 10.23 -0.03 -9.29
CA GLY A 279 10.31 1.43 -9.37
C GLY A 279 9.77 1.96 -10.69
N ASN A 280 9.53 3.27 -10.76
CA ASN A 280 9.12 3.95 -11.99
C ASN A 280 10.30 4.26 -12.92
N ALA A 281 11.55 4.16 -12.46
CA ALA A 281 12.73 4.50 -13.24
C ALA A 281 13.65 3.31 -13.53
N ASP A 282 14.45 3.48 -14.58
CA ASP A 282 15.48 2.51 -14.94
C ASP A 282 16.64 2.51 -13.92
N ALA A 283 17.09 1.33 -13.55
CA ALA A 283 18.26 1.13 -12.71
C ALA A 283 19.55 1.16 -13.53
N VAL A 284 20.50 1.99 -13.13
CA VAL A 284 21.82 2.09 -13.79
C VAL A 284 22.85 1.19 -13.10
N SER A 285 23.79 0.66 -13.89
CA SER A 285 24.99 -0.07 -13.43
C SER A 285 24.71 -1.14 -12.38
N ILE A 286 24.02 -2.21 -12.78
CA ILE A 286 23.58 -3.25 -11.86
C ILE A 286 24.55 -4.43 -11.86
N SER A 287 24.82 -4.95 -10.66
CA SER A 287 25.49 -6.22 -10.41
C SER A 287 24.68 -6.99 -9.37
N TYR A 288 24.71 -8.32 -9.41
CA TYR A 288 24.03 -9.14 -8.41
C TYR A 288 25.04 -9.95 -7.64
N ALA A 289 25.07 -9.76 -6.33
CA ALA A 289 25.93 -10.50 -5.43
C ALA A 289 25.12 -11.60 -4.74
N VAL A 290 25.50 -12.85 -4.97
CA VAL A 290 24.98 -14.01 -4.23
C VAL A 290 26.01 -14.42 -3.20
N THR A 291 25.61 -14.42 -1.93
CA THR A 291 26.42 -14.96 -0.84
C THR A 291 25.88 -16.33 -0.46
N LEU A 292 26.73 -17.35 -0.60
CA LEU A 292 26.44 -18.72 -0.20
C LEU A 292 27.14 -19.04 1.14
N PRO A 293 26.69 -20.07 1.87
CA PRO A 293 27.41 -20.54 3.05
C PRO A 293 28.86 -20.90 2.71
N THR A 294 29.73 -20.83 3.72
CA THR A 294 31.12 -21.28 3.59
C THR A 294 31.19 -22.69 3.03
N ASP A 295 32.19 -22.93 2.16
CA ASP A 295 32.41 -24.18 1.44
C ASP A 295 31.36 -24.54 0.37
N PHE A 296 30.42 -23.65 0.04
CA PHE A 296 29.61 -23.81 -1.18
C PHE A 296 30.34 -23.26 -2.40
N THR A 297 30.24 -23.97 -3.51
CA THR A 297 30.82 -23.52 -4.79
C THR A 297 29.81 -23.61 -5.90
N ILE A 298 29.60 -22.53 -6.64
CA ILE A 298 28.79 -22.59 -7.89
C ILE A 298 29.53 -23.49 -8.88
N THR A 299 28.84 -24.50 -9.38
CA THR A 299 29.39 -25.51 -10.28
C THR A 299 28.52 -25.65 -11.51
N GLY A 300 29.15 -25.75 -12.68
CA GLY A 300 28.44 -25.89 -13.94
C GLY A 300 28.07 -24.54 -14.55
N GLN A 301 27.10 -24.58 -15.47
CA GLN A 301 26.62 -23.39 -16.16
C GLN A 301 25.54 -22.71 -15.32
N SER A 302 25.59 -21.38 -15.26
CA SER A 302 24.51 -20.57 -14.73
C SER A 302 23.63 -20.09 -15.88
N HIS A 303 22.40 -19.71 -15.57
CA HIS A 303 21.46 -19.17 -16.54
C HIS A 303 20.92 -17.83 -16.06
N ILE A 304 20.80 -16.88 -16.98
CA ILE A 304 20.15 -15.60 -16.76
C ILE A 304 19.06 -15.48 -17.83
N ASN A 305 17.80 -15.40 -17.42
CA ASN A 305 16.63 -15.44 -18.31
C ASN A 305 16.68 -16.64 -19.28
N GLY A 306 17.19 -17.79 -18.81
CA GLY A 306 17.39 -18.99 -19.60
C GLY A 306 18.58 -18.96 -20.57
N ALA A 307 19.28 -17.82 -20.71
CA ALA A 307 20.51 -17.73 -21.46
C ALA A 307 21.69 -18.20 -20.62
N ASN A 308 22.57 -18.97 -21.24
CA ASN A 308 23.78 -19.48 -20.63
C ASN A 308 24.76 -18.34 -20.27
N VAL A 309 25.22 -18.32 -19.03
CA VAL A 309 26.30 -17.45 -18.57
C VAL A 309 27.36 -18.26 -17.81
N ASP A 310 28.61 -17.83 -17.92
CA ASP A 310 29.68 -18.42 -17.14
C ASP A 310 29.46 -18.09 -15.65
N PRO A 311 29.64 -19.05 -14.73
CA PRO A 311 29.52 -18.77 -13.31
C PRO A 311 30.59 -17.75 -12.90
N PRO A 312 30.25 -16.72 -12.12
CA PRO A 312 31.22 -15.75 -11.66
C PRO A 312 32.21 -16.39 -10.67
N ASP A 313 33.39 -15.80 -10.58
CA ASP A 313 34.36 -16.18 -9.54
C ASP A 313 33.87 -15.70 -8.16
N LEU A 314 34.24 -16.45 -7.10
CA LEU A 314 34.02 -16.02 -5.72
C LEU A 314 34.99 -14.89 -5.38
N VAL A 315 34.48 -13.67 -5.18
CA VAL A 315 35.25 -12.49 -4.82
C VAL A 315 34.71 -11.94 -3.51
N ASP A 316 35.58 -11.78 -2.51
CA ASP A 316 35.25 -11.24 -1.18
C ASP A 316 34.03 -11.91 -0.51
N GLY A 317 33.81 -13.20 -0.78
CA GLY A 317 32.73 -14.00 -0.18
C GLY A 317 31.41 -13.99 -0.96
N ALA A 318 31.34 -13.34 -2.11
CA ALA A 318 30.16 -13.31 -2.97
C ALA A 318 30.46 -13.71 -4.43
N TYR A 319 29.45 -14.28 -5.08
CA TYR A 319 29.40 -14.55 -6.51
C TYR A 319 28.72 -13.37 -7.20
N VAL A 320 29.47 -12.61 -8.00
CA VAL A 320 28.96 -11.36 -8.60
C VAL A 320 28.63 -11.56 -10.07
N PHE A 321 27.34 -11.57 -10.40
CA PHE A 321 26.84 -11.63 -11.76
C PHE A 321 26.78 -10.22 -12.36
N THR A 322 27.45 -10.00 -13.49
CA THR A 322 27.47 -8.72 -14.23
C THR A 322 26.97 -8.83 -15.67
N ASP A 323 27.09 -10.01 -16.27
CA ASP A 323 26.71 -10.25 -17.67
C ASP A 323 25.24 -10.68 -17.77
N GLY A 324 24.49 -10.17 -18.75
CA GLY A 324 23.05 -10.49 -18.94
C GLY A 324 22.09 -9.80 -17.94
N VAL A 325 22.63 -8.98 -17.05
CA VAL A 325 21.94 -8.30 -15.93
C VAL A 325 21.15 -7.05 -16.37
N LEU A 326 21.43 -6.53 -17.58
CA LEU A 326 20.85 -5.28 -18.08
C LEU A 326 19.32 -5.33 -18.25
N ASP A 327 18.69 -6.52 -18.27
CA ASP A 327 17.24 -6.64 -18.47
C ASP A 327 16.41 -6.23 -17.22
N ILE A 328 16.96 -6.29 -15.99
CA ILE A 328 16.31 -5.71 -14.79
C ILE A 328 16.40 -4.18 -14.80
N ALA A 329 17.32 -3.60 -15.57
CA ALA A 329 17.52 -2.17 -15.57
C ALA A 329 16.24 -1.43 -15.97
N ALA A 330 15.38 -2.00 -16.81
CA ALA A 330 14.13 -1.35 -17.16
C ALA A 330 13.14 -1.29 -15.99
N SER A 331 12.37 -0.21 -15.90
CA SER A 331 11.15 -0.16 -15.07
C SER A 331 10.20 -1.33 -15.42
N GLY A 332 9.72 -2.06 -14.41
CA GLY A 332 8.93 -3.28 -14.58
C GLY A 332 9.73 -4.51 -15.06
N GLY A 333 11.05 -4.38 -15.22
CA GLY A 333 11.94 -5.46 -15.62
C GLY A 333 12.02 -6.57 -14.57
N VAL A 334 12.10 -7.82 -15.06
CA VAL A 334 12.30 -9.02 -14.25
C VAL A 334 13.47 -9.80 -14.84
N VAL A 335 14.38 -10.27 -14.01
CA VAL A 335 15.36 -11.30 -14.40
C VAL A 335 15.31 -12.44 -13.40
N VAL A 336 15.48 -13.64 -13.96
CA VAL A 336 15.65 -14.88 -13.22
C VAL A 336 17.08 -15.37 -13.42
N ILE A 337 17.76 -15.67 -12.33
CA ILE A 337 19.10 -16.27 -12.30
C ILE A 337 18.99 -17.68 -11.73
N ASP A 338 19.36 -18.68 -12.52
CA ASP A 338 19.42 -20.06 -12.09
C ASP A 338 20.88 -20.51 -11.99
N PHE A 339 21.27 -21.13 -10.88
CA PHE A 339 22.60 -21.72 -10.75
C PHE A 339 22.57 -22.92 -9.81
N THR A 340 23.56 -23.81 -9.97
CA THR A 340 23.73 -24.96 -9.07
C THR A 340 24.98 -24.76 -8.24
N ALA A 341 24.86 -24.94 -6.92
CA ALA A 341 26.00 -24.94 -6.01
C ALA A 341 26.24 -26.35 -5.46
N THR A 342 27.50 -26.75 -5.35
CA THR A 342 27.92 -27.99 -4.69
C THR A 342 28.34 -27.68 -3.25
N VAL A 343 27.94 -28.55 -2.32
CA VAL A 343 28.24 -28.42 -0.89
C VAL A 343 29.60 -29.02 -0.58
N GLY A 344 30.50 -28.23 0.00
CA GLY A 344 31.84 -28.68 0.35
C GLY A 344 31.90 -29.59 1.57
N GLY A 345 33.07 -30.23 1.73
CA GLY A 345 33.33 -31.26 2.75
C GLY A 345 33.25 -30.79 4.21
N GLY A 346 33.38 -29.48 4.46
CA GLY A 346 33.36 -28.88 5.80
C GLY A 346 31.96 -28.59 6.35
N VAL A 347 30.92 -28.70 5.52
CA VAL A 347 29.54 -28.34 5.90
C VAL A 347 28.88 -29.53 6.61
N ALA A 348 28.48 -29.34 7.88
CA ALA A 348 27.65 -30.33 8.55
C ALA A 348 26.26 -30.40 7.87
N PRO A 349 25.63 -31.58 7.73
CA PRO A 349 24.29 -31.67 7.17
C PRO A 349 23.29 -30.93 8.08
N CYS A 350 22.89 -29.72 7.68
CA CYS A 350 21.92 -28.87 8.36
C CYS A 350 21.19 -27.97 7.35
N MET A 351 20.20 -27.21 7.81
CA MET A 351 19.63 -26.11 7.03
C MET A 351 20.74 -25.09 6.75
N TYR A 352 20.78 -24.57 5.53
CA TYR A 352 21.73 -23.53 5.12
C TYR A 352 20.98 -22.26 4.73
N THR A 353 21.67 -21.11 4.82
CA THR A 353 21.11 -19.80 4.46
C THR A 353 21.90 -19.20 3.31
N SER A 354 21.21 -18.78 2.27
CA SER A 354 21.77 -18.02 1.16
C SER A 354 21.19 -16.60 1.16
N CYS A 355 21.96 -15.64 0.66
CA CYS A 355 21.55 -14.25 0.56
C CYS A 355 21.79 -13.73 -0.87
N ILE A 356 20.96 -12.80 -1.31
CA ILE A 356 21.14 -12.07 -2.56
C ILE A 356 21.02 -10.56 -2.31
N GLU A 357 21.89 -9.80 -2.97
CA GLU A 357 21.95 -8.34 -2.89
C GLU A 357 22.21 -7.74 -4.29
N THR A 358 21.76 -6.50 -4.52
CA THR A 358 21.99 -5.74 -5.79
C THR A 358 22.82 -4.49 -5.57
#